data_AF-A0A967AP44-F1
#
_entry.id   AF-A0A967AP44-F1
#
_cell.length_a   1.000
_cell.length_b   1.000
_cell.length_c   1.000
_cell.angle_alpha   90.00
_cell.angle_beta   90.00
_cell.angle_gamma   90.00
#
_symmetry.space_group_name_H-M   'P 1'
#
loop_
_entity.id
_entity.type
_entity.pdbx_description
1 polymer ?
#
loop_
_entity_poly.entity_id
_entity_poly.type
_entity_poly.pdbx_seq_one_letter_code
_entity_poly.pdbx_strand_id
1 'polypeptide(L)'
;MGGCSGKISTARSSLVPRPMRISLHDCDGQSHTMVGVFPAETVMRKTEFTLGYRTIENSRRCILGDVGVTVRGHEFHYSTLVARGPLHYVCALSDAEGRSKGQDGLMSGHVLALYTHLHFASQPTVAVSLVESAARTVSHVYSVARQGRGGNC
;
A
#
# COMPACT_ATOMS: atom_id res chain seq x y z
N MET A 1 23.52 -59.68 14.04
CA MET A 1 22.76 -59.20 12.85
C MET A 1 21.79 -58.13 13.32
N GLY A 2 22.19 -56.86 13.19
CA GLY A 2 21.50 -55.72 13.81
C GLY A 2 20.33 -55.22 12.97
N GLY A 3 19.16 -55.08 13.61
CA GLY A 3 17.95 -54.52 13.02
C GLY A 3 18.02 -52.99 12.91
N CYS A 4 17.89 -52.48 11.69
CA CYS A 4 17.79 -51.06 11.40
C CYS A 4 16.32 -50.63 11.50
N SER A 5 15.90 -50.13 12.67
CA SER A 5 14.54 -49.62 12.87
C SER A 5 14.46 -48.16 12.40
N GLY A 6 13.94 -47.97 11.18
CA GLY A 6 13.67 -46.65 10.61
C GLY A 6 12.63 -45.89 11.42
N LYS A 7 13.04 -44.77 12.03
CA LYS A 7 12.11 -43.79 12.59
C LYS A 7 11.80 -42.75 11.51
N ILE A 8 10.68 -42.92 10.83
CA ILE A 8 10.08 -41.86 10.01
C ILE A 8 9.59 -40.80 10.98
N SER A 9 10.40 -39.76 11.19
CA SER A 9 9.97 -38.55 11.89
C SER A 9 9.10 -37.74 10.93
N THR A 10 7.79 -37.91 11.01
CA THR A 10 6.82 -37.03 10.36
C THR A 10 6.91 -35.66 11.03
N ALA A 11 7.82 -34.81 10.55
CA ALA A 11 7.83 -33.40 10.89
C ALA A 11 6.52 -32.80 10.38
N ARG A 12 5.57 -32.56 11.28
CA ARG A 12 4.44 -31.65 11.02
C ARG A 12 5.06 -30.28 10.80
N SER A 13 5.38 -29.99 9.55
CA SER A 13 5.66 -28.64 9.08
C SER A 13 4.32 -27.90 9.11
N SER A 14 3.92 -27.45 10.30
CA SER A 14 3.00 -26.33 10.42
C SER A 14 3.78 -25.12 9.93
N LEU A 15 3.80 -24.94 8.60
CA LEU A 15 4.15 -23.69 7.94
C LEU A 15 3.13 -22.66 8.39
N VAL A 16 3.30 -22.13 9.60
CA VAL A 16 2.93 -20.75 9.85
C VAL A 16 3.81 -19.97 8.87
N PRO A 17 3.25 -19.29 7.85
CA PRO A 17 4.07 -18.51 6.94
C PRO A 17 4.88 -17.55 7.80
N ARG A 18 6.22 -17.64 7.72
CA ARG A 18 7.08 -16.66 8.38
C ARG A 18 6.62 -15.30 7.89
N PRO A 19 6.39 -14.31 8.78
CA PRO A 19 5.97 -12.99 8.33
C PRO A 19 6.96 -12.54 7.27
N MET A 20 6.45 -12.27 6.06
CA MET A 20 7.26 -11.77 4.96
C MET A 20 7.92 -10.48 5.45
N ARG A 21 9.25 -10.49 5.57
CA ARG A 21 9.99 -9.29 5.96
C ARG A 21 9.96 -8.34 4.79
N ILE A 22 9.09 -7.35 4.87
CA ILE A 22 9.04 -6.25 3.91
C ILE A 22 10.15 -5.25 4.25
N SER A 23 10.91 -4.84 3.23
CA SER A 23 12.07 -3.96 3.40
C SER A 23 12.13 -2.85 2.36
N LEU A 24 12.83 -1.78 2.74
CA LEU A 24 13.33 -0.75 1.83
C LEU A 24 14.83 -0.99 1.62
N HIS A 25 15.26 -1.10 0.37
CA HIS A 25 16.68 -1.14 0.00
C HIS A 25 17.10 0.26 -0.41
N ASP A 26 18.05 0.85 0.30
CA ASP A 26 18.54 2.19 0.00
C ASP A 26 19.49 2.22 -1.20
N CYS A 27 20.00 3.40 -1.52
CA CYS A 27 20.91 3.58 -2.66
C CYS A 27 22.22 2.80 -2.50
N ASP A 28 22.65 2.48 -1.29
CA ASP A 28 23.87 1.73 -1.01
C ASP A 28 23.63 0.22 -0.90
N GLY A 29 22.38 -0.21 -1.12
CA GLY A 29 21.96 -1.60 -1.06
C GLY A 29 21.74 -2.11 0.36
N GLN A 30 21.71 -1.23 1.37
CA GLN A 30 21.36 -1.64 2.72
C GLN A 30 19.85 -1.83 2.84
N SER A 31 19.46 -2.91 3.52
CA SER A 31 18.07 -3.29 3.71
C SER A 31 17.55 -2.82 5.07
N HIS A 32 16.47 -2.05 5.05
CA HIS A 32 15.79 -1.48 6.21
C HIS A 32 14.43 -2.14 6.39
N THR A 33 14.14 -2.68 7.57
CA THR A 33 12.85 -3.35 7.84
C THR A 33 11.71 -2.34 7.89
N MET A 34 10.61 -2.61 7.18
CA MET A 34 9.43 -1.75 7.12
C MET A 34 8.27 -2.35 7.91
N VAL A 35 7.25 -1.53 8.18
CA VAL A 35 6.02 -1.91 8.92
C VAL A 35 5.22 -3.04 8.24
N GLY A 36 5.40 -3.27 6.93
CA GLY A 36 4.77 -4.38 6.22
C GLY A 36 3.28 -4.22 5.93
N VAL A 37 2.78 -2.98 5.81
CA VAL A 37 1.37 -2.70 5.44
C VAL A 37 1.01 -3.24 4.06
N PHE A 38 1.95 -3.20 3.12
CA PHE A 38 1.80 -3.74 1.77
C PHE A 38 2.79 -4.88 1.56
N PRO A 39 2.41 -5.95 0.83
CA PRO A 39 3.32 -7.04 0.49
C PRO A 39 4.23 -6.65 -0.69
N ALA A 40 5.01 -5.57 -0.54
CA ALA A 40 5.94 -5.08 -1.54
C ALA A 40 7.19 -4.46 -0.89
N GLU A 41 8.35 -4.72 -1.49
CA GLU A 41 9.60 -4.07 -1.12
C GLU A 41 9.81 -2.79 -1.92
N THR A 42 10.46 -1.80 -1.31
CA THR A 42 10.85 -0.56 -1.99
C THR A 42 12.34 -0.62 -2.30
N VAL A 43 12.74 -0.33 -3.53
CA VAL A 43 14.16 -0.30 -3.92
C VAL A 43 14.51 1.06 -4.48
N MET A 44 15.44 1.76 -3.84
CA MET A 44 16.01 3.01 -4.34
C MET A 44 16.94 2.72 -5.51
N ARG A 45 16.76 3.42 -6.63
CA ARG A 45 17.60 3.31 -7.83
C ARG A 45 18.48 4.54 -7.92
N LYS A 46 19.76 4.36 -8.27
CA LYS A 46 20.69 5.50 -8.43
C LYS A 46 20.43 6.31 -9.70
N THR A 47 19.94 5.66 -10.75
CA THR A 47 19.85 6.23 -12.10
C THR A 47 18.44 6.26 -12.68
N GLU A 48 17.52 5.45 -12.14
CA GLU A 48 16.12 5.44 -12.59
C GLU A 48 15.36 6.50 -11.79
N PHE A 49 14.95 7.55 -12.48
CA PHE A 49 14.28 8.69 -11.90
C PHE A 49 13.00 8.96 -12.65
N THR A 50 11.88 8.93 -11.93
CA THR A 50 10.57 9.26 -12.47
C THR A 50 10.23 10.70 -12.13
N LEU A 51 10.01 11.51 -13.17
CA LEU A 51 9.55 12.89 -13.05
C LEU A 51 8.43 13.16 -14.05
N GLY A 52 7.42 13.87 -13.60
CA GLY A 52 6.45 14.50 -14.50
C GLY A 52 5.11 14.76 -13.84
N TYR A 53 4.33 15.62 -14.47
CA TYR A 53 2.94 15.84 -14.08
C TYR A 53 2.09 14.61 -14.36
N ARG A 54 1.18 14.32 -13.44
CA ARG A 54 0.23 13.21 -13.54
C ARG A 54 -1.18 13.70 -13.26
N THR A 55 -2.13 13.07 -13.93
CA THR A 55 -3.52 13.06 -13.50
C THR A 55 -3.78 11.68 -12.95
N ILE A 56 -4.33 11.61 -11.74
CA ILE A 56 -4.85 10.36 -11.18
C ILE A 56 -6.37 10.37 -11.28
N GLU A 57 -6.95 9.24 -11.64
CA GLU A 57 -8.38 9.00 -11.64
C GLU A 57 -8.71 7.82 -10.73
N ASN A 58 -9.65 8.00 -9.81
CA ASN A 58 -10.10 6.92 -8.94
C ASN A 58 -10.85 5.85 -9.76
N SER A 59 -10.20 4.71 -9.99
CA SER A 59 -10.85 3.52 -10.58
C SER A 59 -11.75 2.76 -9.60
N ARG A 60 -11.55 3.00 -8.30
CA ARG A 60 -12.36 2.47 -7.19
C ARG A 60 -12.56 3.57 -6.16
N ARG A 61 -13.65 3.50 -5.39
CA ARG A 61 -13.85 4.39 -4.24
C ARG A 61 -12.69 4.23 -3.26
N CYS A 62 -12.12 5.35 -2.82
CA CYS A 62 -11.04 5.37 -1.84
C CYS A 62 -11.15 6.62 -0.95
N ILE A 63 -10.15 6.88 -0.10
CA ILE A 63 -10.16 8.03 0.81
C ILE A 63 -10.15 9.39 0.08
N LEU A 64 -9.77 9.41 -1.20
CA LEU A 64 -9.78 10.62 -2.03
C LEU A 64 -11.15 10.94 -2.63
N GLY A 65 -12.12 10.02 -2.53
CA GLY A 65 -13.47 10.22 -3.04
C GLY A 65 -14.01 9.04 -3.84
N ASP A 66 -15.05 9.31 -4.61
CA ASP A 66 -15.75 8.35 -5.45
C ASP A 66 -14.97 7.94 -6.71
N VAL A 67 -15.48 6.91 -7.39
CA VAL A 67 -14.99 6.48 -8.70
C VAL A 67 -15.14 7.62 -9.71
N GLY A 68 -14.14 7.81 -10.56
CA GLY A 68 -14.10 8.87 -11.58
C GLY A 68 -13.64 10.24 -11.06
N VAL A 69 -13.41 10.41 -9.76
CA VAL A 69 -12.77 11.62 -9.24
C VAL A 69 -11.36 11.72 -9.80
N THR A 70 -11.05 12.86 -10.41
CA THR A 70 -9.73 13.16 -10.97
C THR A 70 -9.04 14.27 -10.19
N VAL A 71 -7.73 14.12 -9.99
CA VAL A 71 -6.88 15.15 -9.37
C VAL A 71 -5.51 15.14 -10.02
N ARG A 72 -4.95 16.34 -10.20
CA ARG A 72 -3.61 16.51 -10.76
C ARG A 72 -2.55 16.47 -9.67
N GLY A 73 -1.34 16.11 -10.06
CA GLY A 73 -0.18 16.07 -9.20
C GLY A 73 1.09 15.90 -10.00
N HIS A 74 2.14 15.43 -9.34
CA HIS A 74 3.41 15.13 -9.98
C HIS A 74 4.07 13.93 -9.32
N GLU A 75 4.87 13.21 -10.09
CA GLU A 75 5.80 12.19 -9.59
C GLU A 75 7.20 12.79 -9.56
N PHE A 76 7.93 12.47 -8.48
CA PHE A 76 9.35 12.76 -8.30
C PHE A 76 9.93 11.69 -7.38
N HIS A 77 10.42 10.58 -7.96
CA HIS A 77 10.99 9.51 -7.15
C HIS A 77 12.07 8.69 -7.87
N TYR A 78 13.01 8.18 -7.08
CA TYR A 78 14.04 7.23 -7.49
C TYR A 78 13.70 5.79 -7.12
N SER A 79 12.64 5.59 -6.33
CA SER A 79 12.29 4.27 -5.85
C SER A 79 11.37 3.54 -6.81
N THR A 80 11.48 2.22 -6.78
CA THR A 80 10.58 1.29 -7.46
C THR A 80 9.99 0.33 -6.43
N LEU A 81 8.75 -0.11 -6.66
CA LEU A 81 8.11 -1.15 -5.85
C LEU A 81 8.32 -2.52 -6.50
N VAL A 82 8.74 -3.49 -5.68
CA VAL A 82 8.86 -4.90 -6.06
C VAL A 82 7.79 -5.68 -5.30
N ALA A 83 6.75 -6.09 -6.01
CA ALA A 83 5.67 -6.87 -5.44
C ALA A 83 6.18 -8.21 -4.89
N ARG A 84 5.78 -8.54 -3.66
CA ARG A 84 6.00 -9.85 -3.01
C ARG A 84 4.69 -10.59 -2.77
N GLY A 85 3.57 -9.99 -3.14
CA GLY A 85 2.22 -10.53 -3.06
C GLY A 85 1.24 -9.68 -3.86
N PRO A 86 -0.08 -9.93 -3.74
CA PRO A 86 -1.09 -9.18 -4.44
C PRO A 86 -1.10 -7.71 -3.99
N LEU A 87 -1.17 -6.81 -4.96
CA LEU A 87 -1.25 -5.37 -4.76
C LEU A 87 -2.58 -4.84 -5.29
N HIS A 88 -3.23 -3.99 -4.51
CA HIS A 88 -4.55 -3.44 -4.84
C HIS A 88 -4.43 -1.95 -5.15
N TYR A 89 -4.31 -1.65 -6.44
CA TYR A 89 -4.31 -0.28 -6.94
C TYR A 89 -5.74 0.23 -7.08
N VAL A 90 -5.95 1.50 -6.74
CA VAL A 90 -7.27 2.15 -6.82
C VAL A 90 -7.30 3.36 -7.74
N CYS A 91 -6.16 3.79 -8.29
CA CYS A 91 -6.07 4.91 -9.22
C CYS A 91 -5.47 4.49 -10.57
N ALA A 92 -6.03 5.02 -11.65
CA ALA A 92 -5.43 5.00 -12.97
C ALA A 92 -4.61 6.29 -13.17
N LEU A 93 -3.47 6.18 -13.86
CA LEU A 93 -2.56 7.30 -14.11
C LEU A 93 -2.51 7.68 -15.58
N SER A 94 -2.47 8.98 -15.84
CA SER A 94 -2.14 9.55 -17.14
C SER A 94 -1.14 10.70 -17.02
N ASP A 95 -0.37 10.94 -18.09
CA ASP A 95 0.50 12.12 -18.19
C ASP A 95 -0.25 13.37 -18.65
N ALA A 96 0.46 14.49 -18.82
CA ALA A 96 -0.11 15.77 -19.22
C ALA A 96 -0.76 15.73 -20.62
N GLU A 97 -0.37 14.79 -21.49
CA GLU A 97 -0.96 14.57 -22.80
C GLU A 97 -2.11 13.55 -22.77
N GLY A 98 -2.51 13.10 -21.56
CA GLY A 98 -3.59 12.12 -21.38
C GLY A 98 -3.19 10.68 -21.71
N ARG A 99 -1.90 10.39 -21.93
CA ARG A 99 -1.43 9.03 -22.22
C ARG A 99 -1.36 8.24 -20.93
N SER A 100 -1.87 7.01 -20.95
CA SER A 100 -1.82 6.11 -19.78
C SER A 100 -0.38 5.85 -19.33
N LYS A 101 -0.16 5.91 -18.01
CA LYS A 101 1.12 5.58 -17.34
C LYS A 101 0.98 4.39 -16.37
N GLY A 102 -0.14 3.68 -16.41
CA GLY A 102 -0.41 2.53 -15.55
C GLY A 102 -1.30 2.89 -14.37
N GLN A 103 -0.94 2.40 -13.19
CA GLN A 103 -1.76 2.47 -11.97
C GLN A 103 -0.94 2.99 -10.79
N ASP A 104 -1.62 3.67 -9.86
CA ASP A 104 -1.07 4.15 -8.57
C ASP A 104 -2.14 3.98 -7.49
N GLY A 105 -1.83 4.39 -6.26
CA GLY A 105 -2.77 4.35 -5.16
C GLY A 105 -2.91 2.93 -4.62
N LEU A 106 -1.88 2.44 -3.93
CA LEU A 106 -1.99 1.18 -3.20
C LEU A 106 -2.88 1.35 -1.98
N MET A 107 -3.91 0.51 -1.89
CA MET A 107 -4.89 0.59 -0.81
C MET A 107 -4.88 -0.66 0.07
N SER A 108 -4.87 -0.45 1.39
CA SER A 108 -5.05 -1.49 2.41
C SER A 108 -5.86 -0.92 3.57
N GLY A 109 -7.13 -1.33 3.69
CA GLY A 109 -8.08 -0.72 4.64
C GLY A 109 -8.24 0.78 4.38
N HIS A 110 -7.89 1.61 5.36
CA HIS A 110 -7.93 3.08 5.26
C HIS A 110 -6.57 3.70 4.89
N VAL A 111 -5.56 2.89 4.55
CA VAL A 111 -4.26 3.36 4.09
C VAL A 111 -4.28 3.46 2.56
N LEU A 112 -3.88 4.63 2.06
CA LEU A 112 -3.61 4.86 0.64
C LEU A 112 -2.17 5.35 0.48
N ALA A 113 -1.38 4.65 -0.31
CA ALA A 113 -0.02 5.03 -0.67
C ALA A 113 0.05 5.42 -2.15
N LEU A 114 0.60 6.59 -2.43
CA LEU A 114 0.71 7.16 -3.78
C LEU A 114 2.16 7.53 -4.05
N TYR A 115 2.61 7.27 -5.27
CA TYR A 115 3.78 7.95 -5.81
C TYR A 115 3.45 9.38 -6.25
N THR A 116 2.20 9.61 -6.65
CA THR A 116 1.76 10.94 -7.07
C THR A 116 1.60 11.90 -5.89
N HIS A 117 2.39 12.96 -5.89
CA HIS A 117 2.22 14.10 -4.99
C HIS A 117 1.05 14.97 -5.48
N LEU A 118 -0.07 14.90 -4.77
CA LEU A 118 -1.33 15.56 -5.15
C LEU A 118 -1.26 17.08 -5.05
N HIS A 119 -1.84 17.76 -6.03
CA HIS A 119 -2.12 19.19 -6.00
C HIS A 119 -3.58 19.41 -5.64
N PHE A 120 -3.91 19.53 -4.35
CA PHE A 120 -5.31 19.67 -3.90
C PHE A 120 -6.04 20.87 -4.52
N ALA A 121 -5.34 21.95 -4.86
CA ALA A 121 -5.94 23.09 -5.55
C ALA A 121 -6.49 22.74 -6.94
N SER A 122 -6.03 21.65 -7.57
CA SER A 122 -6.56 21.18 -8.85
C SER A 122 -7.92 20.50 -8.73
N GLN A 123 -8.26 19.98 -7.55
CA GLN A 123 -9.55 19.39 -7.23
C GLN A 123 -9.80 19.50 -5.70
N PRO A 124 -10.35 20.63 -5.22
CA PRO A 124 -10.50 20.88 -3.78
C PRO A 124 -11.37 19.86 -3.04
N THR A 125 -12.32 19.23 -3.74
CA THR A 125 -13.21 18.21 -3.17
C THR A 125 -12.46 16.96 -2.67
N VAL A 126 -11.26 16.68 -3.22
CA VAL A 126 -10.40 15.59 -2.76
C VAL A 126 -9.86 15.84 -1.36
N ALA A 127 -9.47 17.09 -1.06
CA ALA A 127 -9.02 17.45 0.29
C ALA A 127 -10.15 17.31 1.31
N VAL A 128 -11.36 17.74 0.93
CA VAL A 128 -12.56 17.56 1.76
C VAL A 128 -12.83 16.07 2.00
N SER A 129 -12.84 15.26 0.94
CA SER A 129 -13.08 13.81 1.00
C SER A 129 -12.07 13.08 1.90
N LEU A 130 -10.80 13.50 1.88
CA LEU A 130 -9.76 12.96 2.73
C LEU A 130 -10.03 13.24 4.21
N VAL A 131 -10.35 14.50 4.55
CA VAL A 131 -10.66 14.91 5.93
C VAL A 131 -11.91 14.21 6.45
N GLU A 132 -12.97 14.14 5.63
CA GLU A 132 -14.19 13.43 6.01
C GLU A 132 -13.95 11.92 6.20
N SER A 133 -13.13 11.30 5.36
CA SER A 133 -12.78 9.88 5.49
C SER A 133 -12.04 9.62 6.80
N ALA A 134 -11.14 10.52 7.21
CA ALA A 134 -10.48 10.44 8.51
C ALA A 134 -11.50 10.56 9.66
N ALA A 135 -12.41 11.54 9.61
CA ALA A 135 -13.44 11.73 10.64
C ALA A 135 -14.38 10.51 10.79
N ARG A 136 -14.79 9.90 9.68
CA ARG A 136 -15.59 8.66 9.68
C ARG A 136 -14.83 7.50 10.32
N THR A 137 -13.55 7.35 9.98
CA THR A 137 -12.71 6.25 10.51
C THR A 137 -12.52 6.37 12.01
N VAL A 138 -12.29 7.59 12.52
CA VAL A 138 -12.18 7.86 13.96
C VAL A 138 -13.46 7.45 14.69
N SER A 139 -14.62 7.82 14.15
CA SER A 139 -15.92 7.45 14.73
C SER A 139 -16.11 5.92 14.80
N HIS A 140 -15.67 5.20 13.76
CA HIS A 140 -15.71 3.74 13.73
C HIS A 140 -14.77 3.09 14.74
N VAL A 141 -13.53 3.57 14.87
CA VAL A 141 -12.57 3.05 15.85
C VAL A 141 -13.10 3.24 17.27
N TYR A 142 -13.67 4.41 17.60
CA TYR A 142 -14.24 4.67 18.92
C TYR A 142 -15.49 3.84 19.22
N SER A 143 -16.34 3.54 18.23
CA SER A 143 -17.52 2.70 18.45
C SER A 143 -17.13 1.23 18.70
N VAL A 144 -16.15 0.70 17.94
CA VAL A 144 -15.60 -0.64 18.15
C VAL A 144 -14.89 -0.75 19.51
N ALA A 145 -14.09 0.25 19.89
CA ALA A 145 -13.39 0.27 21.18
C ALA A 145 -14.36 0.31 22.38
N ARG A 146 -15.53 0.96 22.24
CA ARG A 146 -16.58 0.97 23.26
C ARG A 146 -17.29 -0.37 23.38
N GLN A 147 -17.57 -1.04 22.27
CA GLN A 147 -18.20 -2.37 22.27
C GLN A 147 -17.27 -3.45 22.85
N GLY A 148 -15.95 -3.31 22.67
CA GLY A 148 -14.95 -4.24 23.24
C GLY A 148 -14.73 -4.15 24.76
N ARG A 149 -15.24 -3.10 25.44
CA ARG A 149 -15.15 -2.97 26.92
C ARG A 149 -16.37 -3.51 27.68
N GLY A 150 -17.37 -4.05 26.98
CA GLY A 150 -18.61 -4.59 27.56
C GLY A 150 -18.71 -6.13 27.60
N GLY A 151 -17.64 -6.86 27.26
CA GLY A 151 -17.65 -8.32 27.25
C GLY A 151 -17.25 -8.93 28.60
N ASN A 152 -18.26 -9.29 29.40
CA ASN A 152 -18.29 -10.19 30.56
C ASN A 152 -16.99 -10.50 31.33
N CYS A 153 -16.90 -9.91 32.53
CA CYS A 153 -16.52 -10.64 33.75
C CYS A 153 -17.79 -10.94 34.54
#